data_AF-A0A2T4XHA8-F1
#
_entry.id   AF-A0A2T4XHA8-F1
#
_cell.length_a   1.000
_cell.length_b   1.000
_cell.length_c   1.000
_cell.angle_alpha   90.00
_cell.angle_beta   90.00
_cell.angle_gamma   90.00
#
_symmetry.space_group_name_H-M   'P 1'
#
loop_
_entity.id
_entity.type
_entity.pdbx_description
1 polymer ?
#
loop_
_entity_poly.entity_id
_entity_poly.type
_entity_poly.pdbx_seq_one_letter_code
_entity_poly.pdbx_strand_id
1 'polypeptide(L)'
;DSMDLFKLIFQHDIRLDQLRGRHVDRDTQETSNSLEAFLKPDPTYSKFYFSGTVLAANPVATYPGQPRFGLSCLDHADDVISAIEWSLSAYTPFATQSRGTLSEMIHKEPIGSAILLKPVRRDDEPTQDDGRMQGASRAQNLDGVHDLGWEQDLNQLLQQLSVGQAENAGHKKEAIASTLEENQLVLYKETAHDGFDLHLFSKKNLYREFFTALKPLVSDNFRFFSMNGKRITSERKFYFETWALSQPPHGIEEVFPETVL
;
A
#
# COMPACT_ATOMS: atom_id res chain seq x y z
N ASP A 1 -5.74 -18.08 -23.15
CA ASP A 1 -6.02 -17.22 -21.99
C ASP A 1 -4.72 -16.88 -21.30
N SER A 2 -4.47 -15.59 -21.07
CA SER A 2 -3.36 -15.09 -20.26
C SER A 2 -3.55 -15.53 -18.82
N MET A 3 -2.44 -15.68 -18.10
CA MET A 3 -2.45 -16.06 -16.69
C MET A 3 -1.93 -14.91 -15.85
N ASP A 4 -2.76 -14.41 -14.92
CA ASP A 4 -2.34 -13.40 -13.96
C ASP A 4 -1.65 -14.05 -12.76
N LEU A 5 -0.48 -13.52 -12.41
CA LEU A 5 0.24 -13.82 -11.19
C LEU A 5 0.30 -12.56 -10.32
N PHE A 6 -0.46 -12.56 -9.25
CA PHE A 6 -0.44 -11.49 -8.26
C PHE A 6 0.45 -11.86 -7.07
N LYS A 7 1.24 -10.89 -6.59
CA LYS A 7 2.22 -11.05 -5.51
C LYS A 7 1.95 -10.02 -4.41
N LEU A 8 1.65 -10.50 -3.19
CA LEU A 8 1.64 -9.69 -1.97
C LEU A 8 2.92 -9.96 -1.18
N ILE A 9 3.87 -9.03 -1.25
CA ILE A 9 5.11 -9.12 -0.48
C ILE A 9 4.95 -8.28 0.78
N PHE A 10 5.03 -8.91 1.94
CA PHE A 10 4.84 -8.22 3.21
C PHE A 10 6.07 -8.35 4.10
N GLN A 11 6.43 -7.27 4.78
CA GLN A 11 7.47 -7.25 5.80
C GLN A 11 6.94 -6.52 7.03
N HIS A 12 6.90 -7.20 8.17
CA HIS A 12 6.38 -6.66 9.44
C HIS A 12 7.47 -6.56 10.51
N ASP A 13 7.13 -5.89 11.62
CA ASP A 13 7.99 -5.64 12.78
C ASP A 13 9.32 -4.96 12.43
N ILE A 14 9.29 -4.04 11.47
CA ILE A 14 10.44 -3.21 11.13
C ILE A 14 10.49 -2.07 12.14
N ARG A 15 11.61 -1.86 12.83
CA ARG A 15 11.73 -0.75 13.79
C ARG A 15 11.60 0.58 13.05
N LEU A 16 10.74 1.47 13.55
CA LEU A 16 10.46 2.77 12.95
C LEU A 16 11.70 3.67 12.93
N ASP A 17 12.60 3.51 13.90
CA ASP A 17 13.88 4.21 13.95
C ASP A 17 14.79 3.93 12.72
N GLN A 18 14.59 2.82 12.01
CA GLN A 18 15.31 2.53 10.75
C GLN A 18 14.94 3.49 9.62
N LEU A 19 13.79 4.17 9.73
CA LEU A 19 13.41 5.25 8.82
C LEU A 19 14.04 6.58 9.22
N ARG A 20 14.43 6.76 10.47
CA ARG A 20 15.16 7.95 10.90
C ARG A 20 16.63 7.72 10.56
N GLY A 21 17.30 8.69 9.93
CA GLY A 21 18.74 8.62 9.75
C GLY A 21 19.39 8.32 11.10
N ARG A 22 20.43 7.46 11.13
CA ARG A 22 21.21 7.29 12.37
C ARG A 22 21.78 8.65 12.73
N HIS A 23 21.19 9.34 13.71
CA HIS A 23 21.85 10.46 14.36
C HIS A 23 23.12 9.89 15.01
N VAL A 24 24.27 10.26 14.45
CA VAL A 24 25.60 9.88 14.95
C VAL A 24 25.94 10.65 16.23
N ASP A 25 25.11 11.63 16.60
CA ASP A 25 25.26 12.42 17.80
C ASP A 25 24.74 11.65 19.02
N ARG A 26 25.69 10.99 19.69
CA ARG A 26 25.50 10.34 20.99
C ARG A 26 24.94 11.28 22.07
N ASP A 27 25.08 12.59 21.88
CA ASP A 27 24.64 13.64 22.82
C ASP A 27 23.17 14.08 22.67
N THR A 28 22.50 13.71 21.57
CA THR A 28 21.06 13.98 21.34
C THR A 28 20.20 12.73 21.31
N GLN A 29 20.79 11.55 21.55
CA GLN A 29 19.98 10.40 21.95
C GLN A 29 19.32 10.76 23.29
N GLU A 30 18.06 11.19 23.20
CA GLU A 30 17.11 11.20 24.29
C GLU A 30 16.97 9.77 24.79
N THR A 31 17.98 9.33 25.53
CA THR A 31 17.90 8.23 26.46
C THR A 31 16.92 8.72 27.50
N SER A 32 15.65 8.42 27.27
CA SER A 32 14.58 8.64 28.22
C SER A 32 15.01 7.97 29.53
N ASN A 33 15.50 8.75 30.48
CA ASN A 33 16.13 8.29 31.72
C ASN A 33 15.12 7.68 32.72
N SER A 34 13.94 7.26 32.25
CA SER A 34 12.90 6.65 33.06
C SER A 34 12.73 5.17 32.73
N LEU A 35 12.56 4.37 33.79
CA LEU A 35 12.20 2.95 33.67
C LEU A 35 10.92 2.76 32.84
N GLU A 36 9.98 3.70 32.91
CA GLU A 36 8.74 3.68 32.11
C GLU A 36 9.04 3.70 30.60
N ALA A 37 9.97 4.55 30.17
CA ALA A 37 10.29 4.65 28.76
C ALA A 37 11.15 3.46 28.27
N PHE A 38 11.96 2.86 29.14
CA PHE A 38 12.62 1.58 28.85
C PHE A 38 11.62 0.41 28.65
N LEU A 39 10.48 0.44 29.33
CA LEU A 39 9.44 -0.57 29.21
C LEU A 39 8.50 -0.34 28.00
N LYS A 40 8.55 0.84 27.36
CA LYS A 40 7.74 1.10 26.15
C LYS A 40 8.30 0.26 25.00
N PRO A 41 7.46 -0.52 24.29
CA PRO A 41 7.91 -1.27 23.14
C PRO A 41 8.44 -0.31 22.06
N ASP A 42 9.51 -0.72 21.37
CA ASP A 42 10.01 0.01 20.22
C ASP A 42 8.88 0.16 19.19
N PRO A 43 8.63 1.37 18.67
CA PRO A 43 7.64 1.55 17.61
C PRO A 43 8.10 0.81 16.35
N THR A 44 7.19 0.04 15.75
CA THR A 44 7.43 -0.71 14.52
C THR A 44 6.45 -0.31 13.41
N TYR A 45 6.83 -0.62 12.17
CA TYR A 45 5.99 -0.51 11.00
C TYR A 45 6.11 -1.75 10.10
N SER A 46 5.20 -1.82 9.14
CA SER A 46 5.11 -2.86 8.12
C SER A 46 5.15 -2.22 6.72
N LYS A 47 5.65 -2.98 5.76
CA LYS A 47 5.64 -2.68 4.33
C LYS A 47 4.81 -3.73 3.60
N PHE A 48 4.01 -3.28 2.65
CA PHE A 48 3.27 -4.15 1.73
C PHE A 48 3.60 -3.72 0.31
N TYR A 49 4.04 -4.67 -0.51
CA TYR A 49 4.31 -4.46 -1.92
C TYR A 49 3.35 -5.32 -2.73
N PHE A 50 2.63 -4.69 -3.65
CA PHE A 50 1.62 -5.30 -4.50
C PHE A 50 2.16 -5.27 -5.93
N SER A 51 2.42 -6.45 -6.48
CA SER A 51 3.01 -6.60 -7.81
C SER A 51 2.29 -7.65 -8.62
N GLY A 52 2.39 -7.53 -9.95
CA GLY A 52 1.74 -8.42 -10.89
C GLY A 52 2.66 -8.87 -12.01
N THR A 53 2.39 -10.06 -12.55
CA THR A 53 3.00 -10.55 -13.80
C THR A 53 1.91 -11.20 -14.65
N VAL A 54 1.79 -10.78 -15.91
CA VAL A 54 0.94 -11.48 -16.89
C VAL A 54 1.80 -12.45 -17.66
N LEU A 55 1.54 -13.75 -17.51
CA LEU A 55 2.16 -14.77 -18.35
C LEU A 55 1.40 -14.90 -19.67
N ALA A 56 2.14 -14.90 -20.78
CA ALA A 56 1.55 -15.11 -22.09
C ALA A 56 0.95 -16.52 -22.23
N ALA A 57 -0.22 -16.60 -22.86
CA ALA A 57 -0.84 -17.86 -23.24
C ALA A 57 0.04 -18.55 -24.30
N ASN A 58 0.58 -19.73 -23.99
CA ASN A 58 1.45 -20.56 -24.84
C ASN A 58 2.87 -20.00 -25.15
N PRO A 59 3.91 -20.44 -24.41
CA PRO A 59 5.31 -20.25 -24.78
C PRO A 59 5.74 -21.23 -25.89
N VAL A 60 4.97 -21.35 -26.99
CA VAL A 60 5.40 -22.17 -28.13
C VAL A 60 6.51 -21.42 -28.86
N ALA A 61 7.65 -22.11 -28.98
CA ALA A 61 9.01 -21.60 -29.13
C ALA A 61 9.35 -20.83 -30.42
N THR A 62 8.37 -20.43 -31.22
CA THR A 62 8.65 -19.80 -32.52
C THR A 62 8.45 -18.28 -32.51
N TYR A 63 7.49 -17.72 -31.73
CA TYR A 63 7.40 -16.29 -31.38
C TYR A 63 6.49 -16.07 -30.15
N PRO A 64 7.02 -16.09 -28.91
CA PRO A 64 6.22 -15.83 -27.71
C PRO A 64 6.09 -14.32 -27.41
N GLY A 65 4.89 -13.88 -27.01
CA GLY A 65 4.72 -12.62 -26.29
C GLY A 65 5.46 -12.69 -24.96
N GLN A 66 6.30 -11.70 -24.66
CA GLN A 66 7.06 -11.69 -23.41
C GLN A 66 6.12 -11.49 -22.19
N PRO A 67 6.48 -12.02 -21.01
CA PRO A 67 5.74 -11.70 -19.78
C PRO A 67 5.74 -10.18 -19.56
N ARG A 68 4.62 -9.65 -19.10
CA ARG A 68 4.50 -8.23 -18.72
C ARG A 68 4.53 -8.10 -17.20
N PHE A 69 5.36 -7.21 -16.68
CA PHE A 69 5.55 -7.01 -15.24
C PHE A 69 4.99 -5.67 -14.77
N GLY A 70 4.15 -5.74 -13.75
CA GLY A 70 3.46 -4.62 -13.14
C GLY A 70 2.06 -5.03 -12.71
N LEU A 71 1.64 -4.61 -11.52
CA LEU A 71 0.27 -4.76 -11.03
C LEU A 71 -0.73 -4.22 -12.06
N SER A 72 -0.42 -3.05 -12.64
CA SER A 72 -1.27 -2.41 -13.64
C SER A 72 -1.38 -3.16 -14.97
N CYS A 73 -0.58 -4.20 -15.17
CA CYS A 73 -0.61 -5.00 -16.39
C CYS A 73 -1.60 -6.16 -16.30
N LEU A 74 -1.99 -6.57 -15.08
CA LEU A 74 -2.90 -7.69 -14.84
C LEU A 74 -4.25 -7.45 -15.53
N ASP A 75 -4.85 -8.54 -16.03
CA ASP A 75 -6.20 -8.48 -16.55
C ASP A 75 -7.21 -8.22 -15.41
N HIS A 76 -6.90 -8.66 -14.18
CA HIS A 76 -7.66 -8.42 -12.95
C HIS A 76 -7.14 -7.23 -12.12
N ALA A 77 -6.41 -6.28 -12.72
CA ALA A 77 -5.80 -5.17 -11.98
C ALA A 77 -6.83 -4.35 -11.16
N ASP A 78 -7.98 -4.04 -11.74
CA ASP A 78 -9.02 -3.23 -11.09
C ASP A 78 -9.68 -3.98 -9.92
N ASP A 79 -9.82 -5.30 -10.01
CA ASP A 79 -10.34 -6.14 -8.92
C ASP A 79 -9.37 -6.15 -7.73
N VAL A 80 -8.06 -6.25 -8.01
CA VAL A 80 -7.02 -6.17 -6.98
C VAL A 80 -7.01 -4.80 -6.32
N ILE A 81 -7.07 -3.72 -7.10
CA ILE A 81 -7.10 -2.34 -6.58
C ILE A 81 -8.36 -2.12 -5.72
N SER A 82 -9.51 -2.62 -6.17
CA SER A 82 -10.77 -2.56 -5.41
C SER A 82 -10.68 -3.32 -4.08
N ALA A 83 -10.05 -4.50 -4.06
CA ALA A 83 -9.81 -5.27 -2.84
C ALA A 83 -8.84 -4.55 -1.87
N ILE A 84 -7.82 -3.86 -2.39
CA ILE A 84 -6.92 -3.01 -1.61
C ILE A 84 -7.70 -1.83 -1.01
N GLU A 85 -8.53 -1.14 -1.79
CA GLU A 85 -9.38 -0.05 -1.30
C GLU A 85 -10.34 -0.52 -0.20
N TRP A 86 -11.00 -1.65 -0.38
CA TRP A 86 -11.89 -2.22 0.63
C TRP A 86 -11.15 -2.52 1.95
N SER A 87 -9.94 -3.10 1.85
CA SER A 87 -9.06 -3.37 3.00
C SER A 87 -8.63 -2.11 3.74
N LEU A 88 -8.71 -0.94 3.08
CA LEU A 88 -8.32 0.36 3.58
C LEU A 88 -9.51 1.28 3.84
N SER A 89 -10.74 0.76 3.87
CA SER A 89 -11.98 1.51 4.08
C SER A 89 -12.04 2.34 5.37
N ALA A 90 -11.20 2.03 6.37
CA ALA A 90 -11.03 2.82 7.58
C ALA A 90 -10.19 4.10 7.38
N TYR A 91 -9.78 4.40 6.15
CA TYR A 91 -8.91 5.53 5.81
C TYR A 91 -9.49 6.38 4.66
N THR A 92 -9.34 7.69 4.75
CA THR A 92 -9.63 8.65 3.68
C THR A 92 -8.35 8.93 2.88
N PRO A 93 -8.37 8.76 1.55
CA PRO A 93 -7.20 9.01 0.70
C PRO A 93 -7.07 10.49 0.32
N PHE A 94 -5.83 10.96 0.21
CA PHE A 94 -5.47 12.30 -0.22
C PHE A 94 -4.27 12.22 -1.16
N ALA A 95 -4.34 12.94 -2.28
CA ALA A 95 -3.29 12.95 -3.29
C ALA A 95 -3.07 14.37 -3.84
N THR A 96 -1.99 14.56 -4.61
CA THR A 96 -1.59 15.89 -5.07
C THR A 96 -2.47 16.39 -6.21
N GLN A 97 -2.76 15.53 -7.19
CA GLN A 97 -3.35 15.94 -8.48
C GLN A 97 -4.79 15.47 -8.66
N SER A 98 -5.24 14.51 -7.85
CA SER A 98 -6.54 13.87 -7.97
C SER A 98 -7.33 13.90 -6.66
N ARG A 99 -8.64 13.75 -6.81
CA ARG A 99 -9.65 13.67 -5.76
C ARG A 99 -10.57 12.50 -6.10
N GLY A 100 -11.18 11.88 -5.10
CA GLY A 100 -12.11 10.76 -5.27
C GLY A 100 -11.76 9.56 -4.39
N THR A 101 -12.14 8.39 -4.87
CA THR A 101 -11.84 7.08 -4.27
C THR A 101 -10.35 6.75 -4.32
N LEU A 102 -9.89 5.77 -3.52
CA LEU A 102 -8.49 5.36 -3.55
C LEU A 102 -8.14 4.78 -4.93
N SER A 103 -9.03 3.98 -5.52
CA SER A 103 -8.86 3.43 -6.87
C SER A 103 -8.65 4.53 -7.92
N GLU A 104 -9.50 5.56 -7.93
CA GLU A 104 -9.36 6.67 -8.87
C GLU A 104 -8.02 7.40 -8.72
N MET A 105 -7.55 7.60 -7.49
CA MET A 105 -6.25 8.22 -7.23
C MET A 105 -5.10 7.34 -7.73
N ILE A 106 -5.13 6.03 -7.49
CA ILE A 106 -4.11 5.09 -7.98
C ILE A 106 -3.98 5.16 -9.51
N HIS A 107 -5.09 5.26 -10.23
CA HIS A 107 -5.05 5.36 -11.69
C HIS A 107 -4.55 6.72 -12.19
N LYS A 108 -5.04 7.82 -11.58
CA LYS A 108 -4.80 9.18 -12.07
C LYS A 108 -3.46 9.77 -11.64
N GLU A 109 -2.95 9.42 -10.46
CA GLU A 109 -1.70 9.99 -9.97
C GLU A 109 -0.50 9.50 -10.80
N PRO A 110 0.52 10.35 -11.00
CA PRO A 110 1.73 9.97 -11.69
C PRO A 110 2.54 8.95 -10.88
N ILE A 111 3.36 8.14 -11.56
CA ILE A 111 4.34 7.29 -10.89
C ILE A 111 5.28 8.16 -10.04
N GLY A 112 5.61 7.68 -8.84
CA GLY A 112 6.41 8.38 -7.84
C GLY A 112 5.61 9.31 -6.93
N SER A 113 4.33 9.54 -7.21
CA SER A 113 3.44 10.22 -6.27
C SER A 113 3.20 9.37 -5.01
N ALA A 114 2.95 10.08 -3.91
CA ALA A 114 2.44 9.50 -2.69
C ALA A 114 0.93 9.77 -2.58
N ILE A 115 0.18 8.77 -2.12
CA ILE A 115 -1.19 8.90 -1.67
C ILE A 115 -1.17 8.73 -0.14
N LEU A 116 -1.63 9.75 0.55
CA LEU A 116 -1.73 9.78 2.00
C LEU A 116 -3.08 9.21 2.44
N LEU A 117 -3.09 8.29 3.39
CA LEU A 117 -4.30 7.65 3.91
C LEU A 117 -4.47 8.03 5.38
N LYS A 118 -5.44 8.89 5.69
CA LYS A 118 -5.71 9.33 7.06
C LYS A 118 -6.84 8.52 7.68
N PRO A 119 -6.77 8.07 8.94
CA PRO A 119 -7.87 7.36 9.58
C PRO A 119 -9.17 8.18 9.54
N VAL A 120 -10.28 7.53 9.20
CA VAL A 120 -11.62 8.12 9.35
C VAL A 120 -11.87 8.36 10.84
N ARG A 121 -12.25 9.58 11.23
CA ARG A 121 -12.58 9.88 12.63
C ARG A 121 -13.98 9.33 12.92
N ARG A 122 -14.17 8.72 14.10
CA ARG A 122 -15.48 8.14 14.50
C ARG A 122 -16.63 9.14 14.51
N ASP A 123 -16.32 10.44 14.64
CA ASP A 123 -17.33 11.51 14.64
C ASP A 123 -17.85 11.83 13.22
N ASP A 124 -17.20 11.29 12.18
CA ASP A 124 -17.60 11.43 10.78
C ASP A 124 -18.43 10.23 10.27
N GLU A 125 -18.79 9.27 11.14
CA GLU A 125 -19.73 8.20 10.76
C GLU A 125 -21.13 8.80 10.52
N PRO A 126 -21.76 8.57 9.35
CA PRO A 126 -23.16 8.89 9.18
C PRO A 126 -23.94 8.02 10.18
N THR A 127 -24.51 8.67 11.19
CA THR A 127 -25.47 8.03 12.09
C THR A 127 -26.52 7.35 11.22
N GLN A 128 -26.69 6.04 11.41
CA GLN A 128 -27.80 5.31 10.81
C GLN A 128 -29.09 5.94 11.35
N ASP A 129 -29.73 6.72 10.50
CA ASP A 129 -31.00 7.39 10.78
C ASP A 129 -32.08 6.32 10.88
N ASP A 130 -32.43 5.95 12.12
CA ASP A 130 -33.56 5.10 12.46
C ASP A 130 -34.87 5.79 12.04
N GLY A 131 -35.23 5.61 10.76
CA GLY A 131 -36.58 5.54 10.26
C GLY A 131 -37.63 6.43 10.92
N ARG A 132 -37.49 7.76 10.78
CA ARG A 132 -38.65 8.67 10.85
C ARG A 132 -38.60 9.70 9.73
N MET A 133 -39.41 9.46 8.70
CA MET A 133 -39.83 10.50 7.79
C MET A 133 -40.42 11.68 8.57
N GLN A 134 -39.71 12.80 8.60
CA GLN A 134 -40.32 14.12 8.48
C GLN A 134 -39.47 14.95 7.53
N GLY A 135 -40.04 15.24 6.37
CA GLY A 135 -39.44 16.11 5.39
C GLY A 135 -39.31 17.53 5.94
N ALA A 136 -38.10 18.07 5.86
CA ALA A 136 -37.87 19.50 5.72
C ALA A 136 -36.52 19.69 5.05
N SER A 137 -36.56 20.35 3.90
CA SER A 137 -35.42 20.78 3.12
C SER A 137 -34.35 21.43 3.98
N ARG A 138 -33.14 20.85 4.01
CA ARG A 138 -31.93 21.52 4.51
C ARG A 138 -30.83 21.45 3.46
N ALA A 139 -31.14 21.98 2.28
CA ALA A 139 -30.13 22.64 1.48
C ALA A 139 -29.96 24.05 2.09
N GLN A 140 -28.95 24.24 2.93
CA GLN A 140 -28.32 25.55 3.17
C GLN A 140 -27.13 25.43 4.14
N ASN A 141 -26.06 26.08 3.71
CA ASN A 141 -24.86 26.52 4.43
C ASN A 141 -23.68 25.54 4.48
N LEU A 142 -23.10 25.29 3.29
CA LEU A 142 -21.66 25.11 3.12
C LEU A 142 -21.02 26.48 2.77
N ASP A 143 -21.26 27.48 3.61
CA ASP A 143 -20.42 28.68 3.68
C ASP A 143 -19.69 28.61 5.02
N GLY A 144 -18.80 27.63 5.14
CA GLY A 144 -17.87 27.47 6.25
C GLY A 144 -16.50 27.88 5.74
N VAL A 145 -15.94 28.92 6.35
CA VAL A 145 -14.55 29.39 6.21
C VAL A 145 -13.65 28.27 5.69
N HIS A 146 -13.25 28.35 4.41
CA HIS A 146 -12.20 27.50 3.87
C HIS A 146 -10.96 27.75 4.71
N ASP A 147 -10.68 26.86 5.65
CA ASP A 147 -9.43 26.85 6.39
C ASP A 147 -8.33 26.43 5.40
N LEU A 148 -7.83 27.40 4.63
CA LEU A 148 -6.83 27.17 3.58
C LEU A 148 -5.50 26.66 4.14
N GLY A 149 -5.29 26.69 5.46
CA GLY A 149 -4.06 26.26 6.12
C GLY A 149 -3.86 24.76 6.05
N TRP A 150 -4.89 23.95 6.35
CA TRP A 150 -4.73 22.49 6.36
C TRP A 150 -4.51 21.90 4.96
N GLU A 151 -5.07 22.52 3.92
CA GLU A 151 -4.82 22.10 2.53
C GLU A 151 -3.38 22.41 2.10
N GLN A 152 -2.83 23.55 2.52
CA GLN A 152 -1.44 23.91 2.24
C GLN A 152 -0.48 22.95 2.94
N ASP A 153 -0.69 22.68 4.22
CA ASP A 153 0.13 21.73 4.99
C ASP A 153 0.07 20.32 4.39
N LEU A 154 -1.12 19.88 3.98
CA LEU A 154 -1.32 18.59 3.32
C LEU A 154 -0.56 18.52 1.98
N ASN A 155 -0.68 19.54 1.13
CA ASN A 155 0.02 19.58 -0.15
C ASN A 155 1.54 19.62 0.03
N GLN A 156 2.03 20.34 1.04
CA GLN A 156 3.46 20.37 1.37
C GLN A 156 3.95 18.99 1.82
N LEU A 157 3.19 18.29 2.67
CA LEU A 157 3.50 16.92 3.08
C LEU A 157 3.53 15.95 1.89
N LEU A 158 2.52 16.01 1.02
CA LEU A 158 2.46 15.17 -0.18
C LEU A 158 3.64 15.43 -1.14
N GLN A 159 4.07 16.68 -1.28
CA GLN A 159 5.28 17.02 -2.05
C GLN A 159 6.56 16.47 -1.41
N GLN A 160 6.68 16.55 -0.07
CA GLN A 160 7.81 15.96 0.65
C GLN A 160 7.82 14.43 0.54
N LEU A 161 6.66 13.80 0.49
CA LEU A 161 6.54 12.35 0.33
C LEU A 161 6.79 11.91 -1.12
N SER A 162 6.51 12.73 -2.12
CA SER A 162 6.67 12.38 -3.54
C SER A 162 8.14 12.11 -3.92
N VAL A 163 8.36 11.07 -4.73
CA VAL A 163 9.69 10.66 -5.20
C VAL A 163 9.92 11.09 -6.65
N GLY A 164 11.12 11.61 -6.94
CA GLY A 164 11.54 11.93 -8.31
C GLY A 164 11.90 10.68 -9.13
N GLN A 165 12.17 10.83 -10.43
CA GLN A 165 12.45 9.71 -11.34
C GLN A 165 13.66 8.84 -10.96
N ALA A 166 14.65 9.38 -10.24
CA ALA A 166 15.82 8.65 -9.77
C ALA A 166 15.71 8.20 -8.30
N GLU A 167 14.58 8.48 -7.65
CA GLU A 167 14.34 8.22 -6.24
C GLU A 167 13.32 7.07 -6.07
N ASN A 168 13.52 6.23 -5.07
CA ASN A 168 12.49 5.34 -4.51
C ASN A 168 12.00 5.82 -3.14
N ALA A 169 10.95 5.20 -2.59
CA ALA A 169 10.39 5.51 -1.27
C ALA A 169 11.44 5.48 -0.14
N GLY A 170 12.53 4.72 -0.31
CA GLY A 170 13.67 4.68 0.60
C GLY A 170 14.47 5.99 0.72
N HIS A 171 14.21 7.01 -0.12
CA HIS A 171 14.78 8.35 0.04
C HIS A 171 13.89 9.28 0.87
N LYS A 172 12.65 8.90 1.16
CA LYS A 172 11.66 9.73 1.88
C LYS A 172 11.43 9.24 3.30
N LYS A 173 12.43 8.58 3.88
CA LYS A 173 12.26 7.84 5.14
C LYS A 173 11.78 8.72 6.29
N GLU A 174 12.32 9.92 6.44
CA GLU A 174 11.92 10.85 7.50
C GLU A 174 10.46 11.29 7.35
N ALA A 175 10.05 11.70 6.14
CA ALA A 175 8.66 12.06 5.85
C ALA A 175 7.69 10.89 6.07
N ILE A 176 8.09 9.67 5.65
CA ILE A 176 7.33 8.45 5.94
C ILE A 176 7.23 8.23 7.44
N ALA A 177 8.33 8.34 8.20
CA ALA A 177 8.33 8.13 9.65
C ALA A 177 7.35 9.08 10.35
N SER A 178 7.44 10.38 10.06
CA SER A 178 6.54 11.40 10.65
C SER A 178 5.07 11.09 10.32
N THR A 179 4.78 10.72 9.07
CA THR A 179 3.43 10.35 8.64
C THR A 179 2.88 9.14 9.42
N LEU A 180 3.72 8.11 9.55
CA LEU A 180 3.36 6.90 10.27
C LEU A 180 3.09 7.18 11.76
N GLU A 181 3.84 8.09 12.39
CA GLU A 181 3.62 8.46 13.79
C GLU A 181 2.23 9.04 14.07
N GLU A 182 1.66 9.73 13.09
CA GLU A 182 0.29 10.24 13.13
C GLU A 182 -0.78 9.15 12.86
N ASN A 183 -0.38 7.88 12.81
CA ASN A 183 -1.21 6.71 12.47
C ASN A 183 -1.83 6.77 11.06
N GLN A 184 -1.24 7.58 10.18
CA GLN A 184 -1.57 7.66 8.77
C GLN A 184 -0.78 6.59 8.00
N LEU A 185 -1.22 6.27 6.79
CA LEU A 185 -0.50 5.37 5.89
C LEU A 185 -0.01 6.15 4.67
N VAL A 186 1.07 5.65 4.05
CA VAL A 186 1.57 6.20 2.79
C VAL A 186 1.58 5.09 1.75
N LEU A 187 0.86 5.29 0.66
CA LEU A 187 0.85 4.41 -0.51
C LEU A 187 1.61 5.09 -1.66
N TYR A 188 2.61 4.41 -2.19
CA TYR A 188 3.35 4.84 -3.37
C TYR A 188 2.91 4.07 -4.61
N LYS A 189 2.85 4.79 -5.73
CA LYS A 189 2.82 4.22 -7.07
C LYS A 189 4.25 4.11 -7.58
N GLU A 190 4.81 2.90 -7.63
CA GLU A 190 6.20 2.67 -8.04
C GLU A 190 6.30 2.17 -9.47
N THR A 191 7.38 2.53 -10.18
CA THR A 191 7.65 2.04 -11.54
C THR A 191 7.86 0.53 -11.54
N ALA A 192 7.15 -0.19 -12.40
CA ALA A 192 7.44 -1.57 -12.79
C ALA A 192 7.98 -1.61 -14.24
N HIS A 193 8.40 -2.78 -14.74
CA HIS A 193 8.99 -2.85 -16.10
C HIS A 193 8.01 -2.41 -17.21
N ASP A 194 6.74 -2.82 -17.12
CA ASP A 194 5.74 -2.57 -18.17
C ASP A 194 4.58 -1.68 -17.68
N GLY A 195 4.66 -1.17 -16.45
CA GLY A 195 3.57 -0.45 -15.81
C GLY A 195 3.96 0.08 -14.43
N PHE A 196 3.08 -0.13 -13.44
CA PHE A 196 3.35 0.24 -12.05
C PHE A 196 2.96 -0.85 -11.07
N ASP A 197 3.63 -0.83 -9.92
CA ASP A 197 3.34 -1.58 -8.71
C ASP A 197 2.93 -0.61 -7.58
N LEU A 198 2.45 -1.16 -6.46
CA LEU A 198 2.09 -0.36 -5.28
C LEU A 198 2.93 -0.72 -4.07
N HIS A 199 3.29 0.28 -3.27
CA HIS A 199 4.08 0.10 -2.06
C HIS A 199 3.50 0.90 -0.89
N LEU A 200 2.96 0.18 0.10
CA LEU A 200 2.28 0.74 1.27
C LEU A 200 3.15 0.64 2.52
N PHE A 201 3.15 1.72 3.30
CA PHE A 201 3.77 1.80 4.63
C PHE A 201 2.68 1.98 5.69
N SER A 202 2.74 1.19 6.78
CA SER A 202 1.75 1.22 7.85
C SER A 202 2.33 0.84 9.21
N LYS A 203 1.94 1.50 10.30
CA LYS A 203 2.23 1.01 11.67
C LYS A 203 1.39 -0.22 12.05
N LYS A 204 0.21 -0.37 11.43
CA LYS A 204 -0.65 -1.54 11.64
C LYS A 204 -0.23 -2.65 10.70
N ASN A 205 -0.20 -3.88 11.20
CA ASN A 205 -0.07 -5.05 10.35
C ASN A 205 -1.43 -5.32 9.67
N LEU A 206 -1.56 -4.90 8.40
CA LEU A 206 -2.76 -5.02 7.57
C LEU A 206 -2.80 -6.32 6.74
N TYR A 207 -1.91 -7.28 7.02
CA TYR A 207 -1.80 -8.49 6.21
C TYR A 207 -3.09 -9.30 6.19
N ARG A 208 -3.77 -9.43 7.35
CA ARG A 208 -5.01 -10.20 7.46
C ARG A 208 -6.13 -9.58 6.62
N GLU A 209 -6.23 -8.25 6.64
CA GLU A 209 -7.19 -7.46 5.89
C GLU A 209 -6.98 -7.67 4.38
N PHE A 210 -5.75 -7.49 3.90
CA PHE A 210 -5.42 -7.73 2.49
C PHE A 210 -5.63 -9.18 2.07
N PHE A 211 -5.15 -10.15 2.86
CA PHE A 211 -5.33 -11.56 2.55
C PHE A 211 -6.82 -11.92 2.42
N THR A 212 -7.65 -11.43 3.36
CA THR A 212 -9.09 -11.70 3.35
C THR A 212 -9.77 -11.11 2.12
N ALA A 213 -9.38 -9.91 1.70
CA ALA A 213 -9.94 -9.23 0.55
C ALA A 213 -9.47 -9.80 -0.80
N LEU A 214 -8.22 -10.25 -0.89
CA LEU A 214 -7.59 -10.67 -2.14
C LEU A 214 -7.77 -12.17 -2.42
N LYS A 215 -7.88 -13.01 -1.40
CA LYS A 215 -8.06 -14.46 -1.56
C LYS A 215 -9.27 -14.85 -2.43
N PRO A 216 -10.44 -14.18 -2.35
CA PRO A 216 -11.58 -14.49 -3.22
C PRO A 216 -11.31 -14.34 -4.72
N LEU A 217 -10.24 -13.62 -5.12
CA LEU A 217 -9.87 -13.44 -6.53
C LEU A 217 -9.17 -14.67 -7.13
N VAL A 218 -8.71 -15.62 -6.29
CA VAL A 218 -8.02 -16.84 -6.76
C VAL A 218 -8.94 -17.64 -7.67
N SER A 219 -8.46 -17.89 -8.90
CA SER A 219 -9.17 -18.62 -9.94
C SER A 219 -8.17 -19.32 -10.89
N ASP A 220 -8.68 -20.09 -11.85
CA ASP A 220 -7.83 -20.76 -12.85
C ASP A 220 -6.99 -19.79 -13.69
N ASN A 221 -7.41 -18.52 -13.79
CA ASN A 221 -6.71 -17.47 -14.54
C ASN A 221 -6.04 -16.41 -13.65
N PHE A 222 -6.14 -16.56 -12.31
CA PHE A 222 -5.57 -15.63 -11.34
C PHE A 222 -4.93 -16.39 -10.18
N ARG A 223 -3.61 -16.40 -10.13
CA ARG A 223 -2.82 -17.01 -9.04
C ARG A 223 -2.31 -15.96 -8.10
N PHE A 224 -2.48 -16.20 -6.80
CA PHE A 224 -2.05 -15.30 -5.75
C PHE A 224 -0.89 -15.91 -4.96
N PHE A 225 0.22 -15.18 -4.86
CA PHE A 225 1.38 -15.52 -4.02
C PHE A 225 1.51 -14.56 -2.85
N SER A 226 1.56 -15.13 -1.64
CA SER A 226 1.92 -14.42 -0.42
C SER A 226 3.39 -14.64 -0.12
N MET A 227 4.14 -13.54 0.04
CA MET A 227 5.60 -13.57 0.11
C MET A 227 6.11 -12.87 1.36
N ASN A 228 6.98 -13.53 2.11
CA ASN A 228 7.67 -12.93 3.25
C ASN A 228 8.83 -12.06 2.76
N GLY A 229 8.69 -10.74 2.82
CA GLY A 229 9.68 -9.76 2.37
C GLY A 229 11.05 -9.91 3.03
N LYS A 230 11.14 -10.45 4.26
CA LYS A 230 12.45 -10.75 4.90
C LYS A 230 13.22 -11.87 4.18
N ARG A 231 12.53 -12.69 3.38
CA ARG A 231 13.11 -13.80 2.60
C ARG A 231 13.33 -13.44 1.13
N ILE A 232 12.72 -12.36 0.64
CA ILE A 232 12.86 -11.84 -0.73
C ILE A 232 14.02 -10.84 -0.76
N THR A 233 15.24 -11.37 -0.82
CA THR A 233 16.49 -10.60 -0.70
C THR A 233 17.15 -10.28 -2.04
N SER A 234 16.55 -10.67 -3.16
CA SER A 234 17.10 -10.44 -4.50
C SER A 234 16.00 -10.33 -5.54
N GLU A 235 16.29 -9.59 -6.61
CA GLU A 235 15.43 -9.43 -7.77
C GLU A 235 15.07 -10.78 -8.41
N ARG A 236 16.01 -11.74 -8.45
CA ARG A 236 15.73 -13.10 -8.91
C ARG A 236 14.59 -13.78 -8.13
N LYS A 237 14.47 -13.55 -6.82
CA LYS A 237 13.36 -14.11 -6.02
C LYS A 237 12.06 -13.32 -6.21
N PHE A 238 12.16 -12.04 -6.56
CA PHE A 238 11.01 -11.21 -6.90
C PHE A 238 10.36 -11.67 -8.21
N TYR A 239 11.16 -12.11 -9.18
CA TYR A 239 10.72 -12.71 -10.44
C TYR A 239 10.86 -14.24 -10.45
N PHE A 240 10.47 -14.91 -9.34
CA PHE A 240 10.61 -16.36 -9.20
C PHE A 240 9.81 -17.13 -10.27
N GLU A 241 8.70 -16.56 -10.74
CA GLU A 241 7.81 -17.12 -11.76
C GLU A 241 8.51 -17.40 -13.09
N THR A 242 9.65 -16.74 -13.34
CA THR A 242 10.45 -16.95 -14.55
C THR A 242 11.30 -18.24 -14.50
N TRP A 243 11.46 -18.87 -13.33
CA TRP A 243 12.36 -20.02 -13.16
C TRP A 243 11.91 -21.10 -12.15
N ALA A 244 10.93 -20.83 -11.29
CA ALA A 244 10.49 -21.72 -10.20
C ALA A 244 8.99 -21.62 -9.90
N LEU A 245 8.16 -21.40 -10.92
CA LEU A 245 6.71 -21.26 -10.74
C LEU A 245 6.01 -22.52 -10.21
N SER A 246 6.51 -23.71 -10.55
CA SER A 246 5.97 -24.99 -10.07
C SER A 246 6.47 -25.38 -8.68
N GLN A 247 7.57 -24.79 -8.22
CA GLN A 247 8.15 -25.03 -6.91
C GLN A 247 8.72 -23.72 -6.35
N PRO A 248 7.86 -22.84 -5.82
CA PRO A 248 8.29 -21.54 -5.34
C PRO A 248 9.40 -21.64 -4.27
N PRO A 249 10.36 -20.71 -4.25
CA PRO A 249 11.39 -20.64 -3.22
C PRO A 249 10.83 -20.48 -1.81
N HIS A 250 11.57 -20.94 -0.80
CA HIS A 250 11.19 -20.75 0.61
C HIS A 250 10.85 -19.29 0.96
N GLY A 251 9.68 -19.09 1.56
CA GLY A 251 9.14 -17.77 1.91
C GLY A 251 8.19 -17.19 0.85
N ILE A 252 7.84 -17.98 -0.16
CA ILE A 252 6.84 -17.70 -1.19
C ILE A 252 5.82 -18.82 -1.12
N GLU A 253 4.58 -18.48 -0.80
CA GLU A 253 3.48 -19.45 -0.67
C GLU A 253 2.38 -19.08 -1.65
N GLU A 254 1.91 -20.07 -2.42
CA GLU A 254 0.74 -19.90 -3.26
C GLU A 254 -0.53 -20.01 -2.41
N VAL A 255 -1.47 -19.10 -2.64
CA VAL A 255 -2.75 -19.05 -1.95
C VAL A 255 -3.79 -19.76 -2.80
N PHE A 256 -4.41 -20.78 -2.20
CA PHE A 256 -5.50 -21.57 -2.76
C PHE A 256 -6.83 -21.23 -2.08
N PRO A 257 -7.98 -21.60 -2.65
CA PRO A 257 -9.29 -21.40 -2.04
C PRO A 257 -9.42 -21.99 -0.62
N GLU A 258 -8.67 -23.02 -0.29
CA GLU A 258 -8.61 -23.67 1.02
C GLU A 258 -7.58 -23.08 1.98
N THR A 259 -6.70 -22.17 1.53
CA THR A 259 -5.67 -21.57 2.40
C THR A 259 -6.29 -20.79 3.54
N VAL A 260 -5.79 -21.02 4.76
CA VAL A 260 -6.23 -20.36 5.99
C VAL A 260 -5.08 -19.61 6.67
N LEU A 261 -5.40 -18.57 7.43
CA LEU A 261 -4.45 -17.77 8.23
C LEU A 261 -4.26 -18.32 9.64
#